data_AF-S0ISI5-F1
#
_entry.id   AF-S0ISI5-F1
#
_cell.length_a   1.000
_cell.length_b   1.000
_cell.length_c   1.000
_cell.angle_alpha   90.00
_cell.angle_beta   90.00
_cell.angle_gamma   90.00
#
_symmetry.space_group_name_H-M   'P 1'
#
loop_
_entity.id
_entity.type
_entity.pdbx_description
1 polymer ?
#
loop_
_entity_poly.entity_id
_entity_poly.type
_entity_poly.pdbx_seq_one_letter_code
_entity_poly.pdbx_strand_id
1 'polypeptide(L)'
;MKTFNELILVNYCYPDCIPLKNIMRLPQKEAFALASAFAESHPETTAFYRFADFENYYALRKKQDEYLYSRFIESGGIPEEKHPLSFVIEGSDYLLDWFGKGTESRLRLQDILSCHISFTIGDSGADYRKYGNIKLLTMEDIKEQLLKYGNNFDTFMEATGRHYIEAQLWTDKYITEEYLIK
;
A
#
# COMPACT_ATOMS: atom_id res chain seq x y z
N MET A 1 -6.78 -14.96 -17.81
CA MET A 1 -5.60 -15.08 -16.92
C MET A 1 -4.74 -13.86 -17.18
N LYS A 2 -4.53 -13.01 -16.18
CA LYS A 2 -3.70 -11.81 -16.34
C LYS A 2 -2.23 -12.16 -16.19
N THR A 3 -1.46 -11.85 -17.22
CA THR A 3 0.00 -11.87 -17.21
C THR A 3 0.55 -10.70 -16.39
N PHE A 4 1.84 -10.74 -16.02
CA PHE A 4 2.47 -9.68 -15.22
C PHE A 4 2.25 -8.27 -15.79
N ASN A 5 2.30 -8.13 -17.12
CA ASN A 5 2.15 -6.83 -17.80
C ASN A 5 0.71 -6.28 -17.78
N GLU A 6 -0.27 -7.16 -17.56
CA GLU A 6 -1.69 -6.79 -17.48
C GLU A 6 -2.12 -6.45 -16.04
N LEU A 7 -1.22 -6.64 -15.07
CA LEU A 7 -1.51 -6.36 -13.67
C LEU A 7 -1.65 -4.86 -13.45
N ILE A 8 -2.66 -4.50 -12.65
CA ILE A 8 -2.87 -3.14 -12.17
C ILE A 8 -2.59 -3.05 -10.67
N LEU A 9 -2.25 -1.84 -10.22
CA LEU A 9 -2.19 -1.47 -8.82
C LEU A 9 -3.43 -0.65 -8.48
N VAL A 10 -4.04 -0.93 -7.34
CA VAL A 10 -5.24 -0.24 -6.86
C VAL A 10 -4.97 0.37 -5.48
N ASN A 11 -5.24 1.65 -5.33
CA ASN A 11 -5.27 2.34 -4.04
C ASN A 11 -6.71 2.71 -3.71
N TYR A 12 -7.08 2.57 -2.44
CA TYR A 12 -8.42 2.88 -1.94
C TYR A 12 -8.40 4.17 -1.14
N CYS A 13 -9.40 5.01 -1.36
CA CYS A 13 -9.60 6.26 -0.64
C CYS A 13 -11.02 6.33 -0.12
N TYR A 14 -11.18 6.58 1.19
CA TYR A 14 -12.51 6.79 1.78
C TYR A 14 -13.19 8.03 1.15
N PRO A 15 -14.52 8.08 0.97
CA PRO A 15 -15.20 9.17 0.26
C PRO A 15 -14.87 10.60 0.72
N ASP A 16 -14.59 10.79 2.01
CA ASP A 16 -14.26 12.11 2.60
C ASP A 16 -12.76 12.44 2.59
N CYS A 17 -11.95 11.62 1.94
CA CYS A 17 -10.51 11.81 1.80
C CYS A 17 -10.12 12.21 0.38
N ILE A 18 -8.93 12.81 0.26
CA ILE A 18 -8.31 13.10 -1.02
C ILE A 18 -7.48 11.86 -1.43
N PRO A 19 -7.72 11.27 -2.62
CA PRO A 19 -6.95 10.13 -3.09
C PRO A 19 -5.44 10.39 -3.12
N LEU A 20 -4.66 9.32 -2.96
CA LEU A 20 -3.20 9.34 -3.11
C LEU A 20 -2.50 10.35 -2.19
N LYS A 21 -3.06 10.57 -1.00
CA LYS A 21 -2.42 11.28 0.12
C LYS A 21 -1.98 10.29 1.18
N ASN A 22 -0.83 10.57 1.80
CA ASN A 22 -0.31 9.79 2.91
C ASN A 22 -0.17 10.70 4.14
N ILE A 23 -0.89 10.37 5.22
CA ILE A 23 -0.90 11.12 6.47
C ILE A 23 0.50 11.22 7.12
N MET A 24 1.38 10.25 6.88
CA MET A 24 2.76 10.24 7.39
C MET A 24 3.65 11.29 6.71
N ARG A 25 3.23 11.85 5.57
CA ARG A 25 3.94 12.93 4.88
C ARG A 25 3.57 14.32 5.39
N LEU A 26 2.55 14.44 6.25
CA LEU A 26 2.19 15.71 6.87
C LEU A 26 3.13 16.06 8.03
N PRO A 27 3.30 17.35 8.37
CA PRO A 27 3.88 17.73 9.66
C PRO A 27 3.15 17.03 10.81
N GLN A 28 3.88 16.54 11.81
CA GLN A 28 3.31 15.70 12.87
C GLN A 28 2.07 16.33 13.54
N LYS A 29 2.10 17.63 13.83
CA LYS A 29 0.95 18.33 14.42
C LYS A 29 -0.30 18.26 13.53
N GLU A 30 -0.12 18.42 12.22
CA GLU A 30 -1.20 18.34 11.23
C GLU A 30 -1.69 16.91 11.05
N ALA A 31 -0.79 15.93 11.03
CA ALA A 31 -1.15 14.51 11.00
C ALA A 31 -2.03 14.12 12.19
N PHE A 32 -1.66 14.53 13.41
CA PHE A 32 -2.44 14.25 14.62
C PHE A 32 -3.79 14.97 14.62
N ALA A 33 -3.83 16.23 14.19
CA ALA A 33 -5.10 16.97 14.07
C ALA A 33 -6.05 16.31 13.05
N LEU A 34 -5.51 15.89 11.90
CA LEU A 34 -6.28 15.22 10.86
C LEU A 34 -6.80 13.85 11.32
N ALA A 35 -5.96 13.06 11.98
CA ALA A 35 -6.35 11.76 12.52
C ALA A 35 -7.44 11.89 13.60
N SER A 36 -7.31 12.86 14.51
CA SER A 36 -8.33 13.16 15.53
C SER A 36 -9.66 13.54 14.88
N ALA A 37 -9.63 14.45 13.89
CA ALA A 37 -10.84 14.87 13.18
C ALA A 37 -11.57 13.68 12.53
N PHE A 38 -10.85 12.81 11.81
CA PHE A 38 -11.44 11.63 11.18
C PHE A 38 -11.93 10.59 12.19
N ALA A 39 -11.21 10.36 13.30
CA ALA A 39 -11.65 9.45 14.36
C ALA A 39 -12.96 9.91 15.00
N GLU A 40 -13.13 11.22 15.17
CA GLU A 40 -14.35 11.82 15.73
C GLU A 40 -15.52 11.85 14.74
N SER A 41 -15.27 12.17 13.47
CA SER A 41 -16.34 12.27 12.45
C SER A 41 -16.80 10.94 11.88
N HIS A 42 -16.02 9.87 12.03
CA HIS A 42 -16.29 8.55 11.44
C HIS A 42 -15.99 7.40 12.40
N PRO A 43 -16.60 7.34 13.60
CA PRO A 43 -16.27 6.33 14.62
C PRO A 43 -16.53 4.88 14.17
N GLU A 44 -17.41 4.68 13.19
CA GLU A 44 -17.85 3.35 12.72
C GLU A 44 -17.04 2.83 11.51
N THR A 45 -16.11 3.60 10.94
CA THR A 45 -15.39 3.17 9.73
C THR A 45 -14.07 2.48 10.04
N THR A 46 -13.88 1.29 9.47
CA THR A 46 -12.66 0.49 9.67
C THR A 46 -11.42 1.19 9.12
N ALA A 47 -11.56 2.04 8.08
CA ALA A 47 -10.46 2.84 7.54
C ALA A 47 -9.75 3.71 8.59
N PHE A 48 -10.48 4.18 9.62
CA PHE A 48 -9.96 5.11 10.62
C PHE A 48 -9.87 4.52 12.04
N TYR A 49 -10.16 3.23 12.23
CA TYR A 49 -10.01 2.58 13.55
C TYR A 49 -8.61 2.76 14.14
N ARG A 50 -7.59 2.85 13.29
CA ARG A 50 -6.19 3.07 13.70
C ARG A 50 -5.95 4.47 14.28
N PHE A 51 -6.83 5.42 13.99
CA PHE A 51 -6.73 6.81 14.46
C PHE A 51 -7.25 6.99 15.90
N ALA A 52 -8.02 6.05 16.42
CA ALA A 52 -8.43 6.05 17.84
C ALA A 52 -7.23 5.97 18.80
N ASP A 53 -6.13 5.35 18.36
CA ASP A 53 -4.84 5.32 19.06
C ASP A 53 -3.71 5.79 18.11
N PHE A 54 -3.89 7.01 17.58
CA PHE A 54 -3.00 7.54 16.56
C PHE A 54 -1.55 7.69 17.03
N GLU A 55 -1.30 7.95 18.32
CA GLU A 55 0.06 8.08 18.85
C GLU A 55 0.87 6.79 18.67
N ASN A 56 0.30 5.66 19.09
CA ASN A 56 0.95 4.36 18.93
C ASN A 56 1.00 3.94 17.47
N TYR A 57 -0.08 4.17 16.71
CA TYR A 57 -0.10 3.89 15.27
C TYR A 57 0.98 4.68 14.52
N TYR A 58 1.11 5.99 14.77
CA TYR A 58 2.06 6.87 14.11
C TYR A 58 3.51 6.46 14.40
N ALA A 59 3.82 6.17 15.67
CA ALA A 59 5.15 5.71 16.06
C ALA A 59 5.50 4.35 15.44
N LEU A 60 4.55 3.42 15.40
CA LEU A 60 4.72 2.11 14.76
C LEU A 60 4.90 2.24 13.24
N ARG A 61 4.04 3.03 12.58
CA ARG A 61 4.07 3.21 11.13
C ARG A 61 5.37 3.89 10.69
N LYS A 62 5.87 4.86 11.45
CA LYS A 62 7.16 5.49 11.17
C LYS A 62 8.31 4.48 11.19
N LYS A 63 8.39 3.62 12.22
CA LYS A 63 9.41 2.57 12.31
C LYS A 63 9.29 1.55 11.19
N GLN A 64 8.06 1.19 10.84
CA GLN A 64 7.77 0.28 9.73
C GLN A 64 8.24 0.86 8.40
N ASP A 65 7.88 2.12 8.09
CA ASP A 65 8.26 2.78 6.84
C ASP A 65 9.78 2.93 6.76
N GLU A 66 10.46 3.29 7.86
CA GLU A 66 11.93 3.32 7.95
C GLU A 66 12.54 1.94 7.67
N TYR A 67 11.97 0.87 8.24
CA TYR A 67 12.42 -0.51 7.99
C TYR A 67 12.27 -0.89 6.51
N LEU A 68 11.09 -0.67 5.93
CA LEU A 68 10.80 -1.00 4.53
C LEU A 68 11.68 -0.19 3.58
N TYR A 69 11.88 1.11 3.86
CA TYR A 69 12.74 1.99 3.09
C TYR A 69 14.17 1.47 3.04
N SER A 70 14.75 1.10 4.19
CA SER A 70 16.10 0.53 4.24
C SER A 70 16.21 -0.80 3.48
N ARG A 71 15.23 -1.71 3.65
CA ARG A 71 15.20 -2.99 2.93
C ARG A 71 15.08 -2.80 1.43
N PHE A 72 14.31 -1.80 1.00
CA PHE A 72 14.13 -1.49 -0.40
C PHE A 72 15.43 -0.99 -1.04
N ILE A 73 16.14 -0.06 -0.38
CA ILE A 73 17.47 0.41 -0.82
C ILE A 73 18.46 -0.75 -0.89
N GLU A 74 18.50 -1.62 0.12
CA GLU A 74 19.38 -2.80 0.12
C GLU A 74 19.09 -3.76 -1.04
N SER A 75 17.85 -3.76 -1.53
CA SER A 75 17.41 -4.55 -2.68
C SER A 75 17.61 -3.83 -4.03
N GLY A 76 18.29 -2.67 -4.04
CA GLY A 76 18.55 -1.86 -5.24
C GLY A 76 17.47 -0.83 -5.59
N GLY A 77 16.51 -0.61 -4.70
CA GLY A 77 15.50 0.44 -4.84
C GLY A 77 16.08 1.85 -4.76
N ILE A 78 15.41 2.79 -5.43
CA ILE A 78 15.73 4.22 -5.48
C ILE A 78 14.47 4.99 -5.04
N PRO A 79 14.10 4.92 -3.75
CA PRO A 79 12.94 5.64 -3.24
C PRO A 79 13.19 7.16 -3.26
N GLU A 80 12.19 7.92 -3.69
CA GLU A 80 12.18 9.39 -3.63
C GLU A 80 11.42 9.90 -2.41
N GLU A 81 10.49 9.09 -1.91
CA GLU A 81 9.66 9.37 -0.75
C GLU A 81 10.05 8.45 0.42
N LYS A 82 10.03 8.99 1.65
CA LYS A 82 10.28 8.17 2.86
C LYS A 82 9.08 7.36 3.30
N HIS A 83 7.88 7.83 2.96
CA HIS A 83 6.61 7.21 3.29
C HIS A 83 5.91 6.87 1.96
N PRO A 84 5.83 5.60 1.56
CA PRO A 84 5.33 5.23 0.24
C PRO A 84 3.81 5.42 0.16
N LEU A 85 3.27 5.53 -1.06
CA LEU A 85 1.84 5.32 -1.28
C LEU A 85 1.58 3.80 -1.29
N SER A 86 0.62 3.34 -0.49
CA SER A 86 0.24 1.93 -0.43
C SER A 86 -0.82 1.63 -1.48
N PHE A 87 -0.54 0.67 -2.34
CA PHE A 87 -1.47 0.08 -3.31
C PHE A 87 -1.59 -1.43 -3.02
N VAL A 88 -2.48 -2.11 -3.73
CA VAL A 88 -2.52 -3.57 -3.83
C VAL A 88 -2.56 -4.01 -5.29
N ILE A 89 -1.97 -5.17 -5.60
CA ILE A 89 -2.05 -5.74 -6.94
C ILE A 89 -3.48 -6.24 -7.19
N GLU A 90 -4.07 -5.84 -8.33
CA GLU A 90 -5.41 -6.25 -8.82
C GLU A 90 -6.62 -5.87 -7.94
N GLY A 91 -6.40 -5.19 -6.83
CA GLY A 91 -7.47 -4.81 -5.91
C GLY A 91 -7.79 -5.90 -4.88
N SER A 92 -8.71 -5.59 -3.97
CA SER A 92 -9.20 -6.47 -2.93
C SER A 92 -10.56 -5.98 -2.46
N ASP A 93 -11.62 -6.77 -2.68
CA ASP A 93 -12.98 -6.45 -2.19
C ASP A 93 -12.99 -6.24 -0.67
N TYR A 94 -12.15 -7.00 0.05
CA TYR A 94 -11.93 -6.84 1.48
C TYR A 94 -11.48 -5.43 1.86
N LEU A 95 -10.53 -4.85 1.10
CA LEU A 95 -10.08 -3.48 1.35
C LEU A 95 -11.10 -2.45 0.83
N LEU A 96 -11.74 -2.70 -0.32
CA LEU A 96 -12.77 -1.81 -0.83
C LEU A 96 -13.88 -1.58 0.22
N ASP A 97 -14.33 -2.64 0.90
CA ASP A 97 -15.30 -2.55 1.99
C ASP A 97 -14.74 -1.79 3.20
N TRP A 98 -13.48 -2.00 3.58
CA TRP A 98 -12.82 -1.25 4.66
C TRP A 98 -12.78 0.26 4.40
N PHE A 99 -12.62 0.65 3.13
CA PHE A 99 -12.62 2.04 2.69
C PHE A 99 -14.01 2.54 2.26
N GLY A 100 -15.08 1.88 2.73
CA GLY A 100 -16.46 2.35 2.57
C GLY A 100 -16.93 2.39 1.12
N LYS A 101 -16.36 1.55 0.26
CA LYS A 101 -16.58 1.55 -1.20
C LYS A 101 -16.32 2.92 -1.82
N GLY A 102 -15.28 3.60 -1.32
CA GLY A 102 -14.85 4.90 -1.83
C GLY A 102 -14.12 4.80 -3.17
N THR A 103 -13.35 5.84 -3.48
CA THR A 103 -12.68 5.99 -4.78
C THR A 103 -11.49 5.04 -4.90
N GLU A 104 -11.33 4.46 -6.09
CA GLU A 104 -10.17 3.66 -6.46
C GLU A 104 -9.25 4.45 -7.41
N SER A 105 -7.98 4.57 -7.06
CA SER A 105 -6.95 5.04 -8.00
C SER A 105 -6.21 3.84 -8.58
N ARG A 106 -6.07 3.80 -9.90
CA ARG A 106 -5.55 2.64 -10.63
C ARG A 106 -4.30 3.02 -11.44
N LEU A 107 -3.23 2.24 -11.33
CA LEU A 107 -2.01 2.37 -12.13
C LEU A 107 -1.71 1.05 -12.83
N ARG A 108 -1.13 1.08 -14.04
CA ARG A 108 -0.61 -0.16 -14.64
C ARG A 108 0.74 -0.48 -14.03
N LEU A 109 0.94 -1.74 -13.62
CA LEU A 109 2.19 -2.15 -13.01
C LEU A 109 3.37 -2.06 -14.00
N GLN A 110 3.12 -2.36 -15.27
CA GLN A 110 4.16 -2.31 -16.33
C GLN A 110 4.72 -0.90 -16.59
N ASP A 111 4.01 0.15 -16.19
CA ASP A 111 4.42 1.55 -16.42
C ASP A 111 5.40 2.03 -15.32
N ILE A 112 5.61 1.24 -14.27
CA ILE A 112 6.42 1.58 -13.09
C ILE A 112 7.79 0.91 -13.19
N LEU A 113 8.85 1.67 -12.93
CA LEU A 113 10.22 1.13 -12.88
C LEU A 113 10.39 0.27 -11.62
N SER A 114 11.09 -0.86 -11.73
CA SER A 114 11.30 -1.78 -10.61
C SER A 114 12.03 -1.12 -9.42
N CYS A 115 12.91 -0.15 -9.68
CA CYS A 115 13.59 0.61 -8.63
C CYS A 115 12.69 1.60 -7.87
N HIS A 116 11.42 1.75 -8.25
CA HIS A 116 10.48 2.71 -7.62
C HIS A 116 9.37 2.03 -6.82
N ILE A 117 9.28 0.70 -6.84
CA ILE A 117 8.19 -0.05 -6.21
C ILE A 117 8.71 -1.32 -5.52
N SER A 118 8.13 -1.62 -4.36
CA SER A 118 8.32 -2.88 -3.66
C SER A 118 6.99 -3.52 -3.28
N PHE A 119 7.04 -4.76 -2.81
CA PHE A 119 5.85 -5.52 -2.43
C PHE A 119 6.03 -6.25 -1.11
N THR A 120 4.89 -6.56 -0.46
CA THR A 120 4.81 -7.49 0.65
C THR A 120 3.57 -8.38 0.48
N ILE A 121 3.65 -9.61 0.97
CA ILE A 121 2.51 -10.54 0.93
C ILE A 121 1.61 -10.27 2.14
N GLY A 122 0.45 -9.64 1.92
CA GLY A 122 -0.47 -9.22 2.99
C GLY A 122 -0.19 -7.83 3.55
N ASP A 123 -0.74 -7.55 4.74
CA ASP A 123 -0.62 -6.27 5.43
C ASP A 123 0.78 -6.13 6.08
N SER A 124 1.61 -5.28 5.48
CA SER A 124 2.96 -5.01 5.99
C SER A 124 2.95 -4.46 7.43
N GLY A 125 1.94 -3.68 7.80
CA GLY A 125 1.83 -3.06 9.13
C GLY A 125 1.45 -4.07 10.20
N ALA A 126 0.50 -4.95 9.90
CA ALA A 126 0.11 -6.03 10.81
C ALA A 126 1.27 -7.03 11.03
N ASP A 127 1.96 -7.41 9.95
CA ASP A 127 3.09 -8.35 10.03
C ASP A 127 4.28 -7.72 10.76
N TYR A 128 4.61 -6.44 10.51
CA TYR A 128 5.66 -5.73 11.26
C TYR A 128 5.35 -5.65 12.76
N ARG A 129 4.12 -5.29 13.11
CA ARG A 129 3.70 -5.21 14.52
C ARG A 129 3.89 -6.54 15.24
N LYS A 130 3.65 -7.65 14.54
CA LYS A 130 3.69 -9.00 15.11
C LYS A 130 5.10 -9.58 15.17
N TYR A 131 5.91 -9.39 14.14
CA TYR A 131 7.19 -10.09 13.98
C TYR A 131 8.42 -9.17 14.08
N GLY A 132 8.24 -7.85 13.99
CA GLY A 132 9.33 -6.86 13.97
C GLY A 132 10.16 -6.86 12.68
N ASN A 133 9.85 -7.74 11.73
CA ASN A 133 10.46 -7.81 10.41
C ASN A 133 9.43 -8.28 9.38
N ILE A 134 9.66 -7.95 8.11
CA ILE A 134 8.80 -8.33 6.99
C ILE A 134 9.70 -8.70 5.82
N LYS A 135 9.33 -9.73 5.05
CA LYS A 135 9.96 -9.98 3.77
C LYS A 135 9.45 -8.99 2.72
N LEU A 136 10.32 -8.04 2.35
CA LEU A 136 10.12 -7.18 1.19
C LEU A 136 10.43 -7.98 -0.09
N LEU A 137 9.64 -7.77 -1.13
CA LEU A 137 9.77 -8.38 -2.44
C LEU A 137 10.02 -7.30 -3.49
N THR A 138 10.90 -7.57 -4.44
CA THR A 138 11.13 -6.74 -5.63
C THR A 138 10.12 -7.07 -6.74
N MET A 139 10.14 -6.30 -7.81
CA MET A 139 9.35 -6.62 -9.01
C MET A 139 9.76 -7.97 -9.62
N GLU A 140 11.06 -8.27 -9.61
CA GLU A 140 11.64 -9.52 -10.06
C GLU A 140 11.15 -10.69 -9.20
N ASP A 141 11.09 -10.52 -7.87
CA ASP A 141 10.50 -11.52 -6.98
C ASP A 141 9.04 -11.81 -7.34
N ILE A 142 8.23 -10.79 -7.63
CA ILE A 142 6.83 -10.98 -8.04
C ILE A 142 6.74 -11.74 -9.37
N LYS A 143 7.58 -11.40 -10.35
CA LYS A 143 7.66 -12.13 -11.63
C LYS A 143 8.04 -13.60 -11.41
N GLU A 144 9.01 -13.87 -10.56
CA GLU A 144 9.41 -15.24 -10.21
C GLU A 144 8.30 -16.02 -9.52
N GLN A 145 7.55 -15.39 -8.61
CA GLN A 145 6.40 -16.04 -7.97
C GLN A 145 5.32 -16.35 -9.00
N LEU A 146 4.96 -15.41 -9.88
CA LEU A 146 3.99 -15.67 -10.95
C LEU A 146 4.41 -16.83 -11.84
N LEU A 147 5.69 -16.90 -12.24
CA LEU A 147 6.21 -18.00 -13.04
C LEU A 147 6.03 -19.36 -12.34
N LYS A 148 6.25 -19.43 -11.02
CA LYS A 148 6.02 -20.66 -10.22
C LYS A 148 4.56 -21.11 -10.23
N TYR A 149 3.63 -20.18 -10.41
CA TYR A 149 2.19 -20.44 -10.49
C TYR A 149 1.65 -20.32 -11.92
N GLY A 150 2.46 -20.62 -12.94
CA GLY A 150 2.01 -20.70 -14.33
C GLY A 150 1.64 -19.35 -14.96
N ASN A 151 2.22 -18.26 -14.47
CA ASN A 151 1.85 -16.87 -14.82
C ASN A 151 0.39 -16.53 -14.52
N ASN A 152 -0.22 -17.20 -13.54
CA ASN A 152 -1.57 -16.92 -13.08
C ASN A 152 -1.53 -16.18 -11.74
N PHE A 153 -1.94 -14.91 -11.73
CA PHE A 153 -2.02 -14.12 -10.51
C PHE A 153 -3.04 -14.68 -9.51
N ASP A 154 -4.19 -15.18 -9.96
CA ASP A 154 -5.22 -15.71 -9.06
C ASP A 154 -4.70 -16.96 -8.32
N THR A 155 -4.05 -17.87 -9.04
CA THR A 155 -3.42 -19.06 -8.43
C THR A 155 -2.29 -18.69 -7.48
N PHE A 156 -1.48 -17.68 -7.83
CA PHE A 156 -0.45 -17.15 -6.93
C PHE A 156 -1.09 -16.58 -5.65
N MET A 157 -2.13 -15.74 -5.79
CA MET A 157 -2.85 -15.14 -4.67
C MET A 157 -3.46 -16.19 -3.74
N GLU A 158 -4.15 -17.19 -4.29
CA GLU A 158 -4.70 -18.32 -3.52
C GLU A 158 -3.62 -19.03 -2.70
N ALA A 159 -2.45 -19.28 -3.30
CA ALA A 159 -1.33 -19.94 -2.63
C ALA A 159 -0.73 -19.11 -1.48
N THR A 160 -0.91 -17.78 -1.47
CA THR A 160 -0.44 -16.94 -0.36
C THR A 160 -1.28 -17.08 0.91
N GLY A 161 -2.55 -17.48 0.79
CA GLY A 161 -3.53 -17.48 1.89
C GLY A 161 -3.81 -16.08 2.47
N ARG A 162 -3.49 -14.99 1.77
CA ARG A 162 -3.75 -13.60 2.18
C ARG A 162 -4.81 -12.95 1.29
N HIS A 163 -5.39 -11.85 1.78
CA HIS A 163 -6.43 -11.10 1.06
C HIS A 163 -5.88 -10.21 -0.08
N TYR A 164 -4.59 -9.89 -0.07
CA TYR A 164 -3.95 -9.01 -1.05
C TYR A 164 -2.42 -9.12 -0.98
N ILE A 165 -1.77 -8.65 -2.05
CA ILE A 165 -0.34 -8.31 -2.06
C ILE A 165 -0.24 -6.79 -2.02
N GLU A 166 0.37 -6.26 -0.97
CA GLU A 166 0.57 -4.82 -0.82
C GLU A 166 1.76 -4.37 -1.66
N ALA A 167 1.57 -3.30 -2.43
CA ALA A 167 2.59 -2.62 -3.21
C ALA A 167 2.92 -1.26 -2.56
N GLN A 168 4.19 -0.99 -2.34
CA GLN A 168 4.68 0.28 -1.81
C GLN A 168 5.31 1.07 -2.97
N LEU A 169 4.64 2.15 -3.39
CA LEU A 169 5.15 3.05 -4.42
C LEU A 169 5.96 4.18 -3.77
N TRP A 170 7.24 4.24 -4.08
CA TRP A 170 8.22 5.10 -3.39
C TRP A 170 8.48 6.44 -4.11
N THR A 171 7.62 6.82 -5.05
CA THR A 171 7.73 8.07 -5.82
C THR A 171 6.35 8.47 -6.34
N ASP A 172 6.13 9.78 -6.45
CA ASP A 172 4.90 10.35 -6.96
C ASP A 172 4.93 10.57 -8.49
N LYS A 173 6.04 10.21 -9.18
CA LYS A 173 6.22 10.41 -10.64
C LYS A 173 5.14 9.80 -11.51
N TYR A 174 4.48 8.75 -11.02
CA TYR A 174 3.44 8.02 -11.74
C TYR A 174 2.03 8.53 -11.46
N ILE A 175 1.90 9.49 -10.54
CA ILE A 175 0.63 10.05 -10.13
C ILE A 175 0.32 11.23 -11.04
N THR A 176 -0.57 11.02 -12.00
CA THR A 176 -1.08 12.05 -12.92
C THR A 176 -2.57 12.29 -12.69
N GLU A 177 -3.10 13.42 -13.15
CA GLU A 177 -4.53 13.74 -13.03
C GLU A 177 -5.44 12.67 -13.67
N GLU A 178 -4.94 11.96 -14.68
CA GLU A 178 -5.65 10.86 -15.36
C GLU A 178 -5.86 9.62 -14.48
N TYR A 179 -5.10 9.48 -13.39
CA TYR A 179 -5.24 8.37 -12.44
C TYR A 179 -6.05 8.74 -11.19
N LEU A 180 -6.53 10.00 -11.12
CA LEU A 180 -7.46 10.51 -10.10
C LEU A 180 -8.94 10.37 -10.53
N ILE A 181 -9.22 9.59 -11.57
CA ILE A 181 -10.57 9.50 -12.15
C ILE A 181 -11.54 8.82 -11.17
N LYS A 182 -12.64 9.54 -10.94
CA LYS A 182 -13.83 9.18 -10.15
C LYS A 182 -14.63 8.04 -10.74
#